data_AF-A0A7Y8MPG8-F1
#
_entry.id   AF-A0A7Y8MPG8-F1
#
_cell.length_a   1.000
_cell.length_b   1.000
_cell.length_c   1.000
_cell.angle_alpha   90.00
_cell.angle_beta   90.00
_cell.angle_gamma   90.00
#
_symmetry.space_group_name_H-M   'P 1'
#
loop_
_entity.id
_entity.type
_entity.pdbx_description
1 polymer ?
#
loop_
_entity_poly.entity_id
_entity_poly.type
_entity_poly.pdbx_seq_one_letter_code
_entity_poly.pdbx_strand_id
1 'polypeptide(L)' 'MDLYTAPTPNGWKASVTLEEMGLSYEVKSVNIAAGEQKTSEYLKLNPNGCGHASLAFL' A
#
# COMPACT_ATOMS: atom_id res chain seq x y z
N MET A 1 -12.02 -3.39 -1.04
CA MET A 1 -10.91 -2.50 -0.66
C MET A 1 -9.73 -3.31 -0.19
N ASP A 2 -8.61 -3.10 -0.88
CA ASP A 2 -7.32 -3.68 -0.53
C ASP A 2 -6.34 -2.56 -0.16
N LEU A 3 -5.59 -2.75 0.91
CA LEU A 3 -4.49 -1.89 1.31
C LEU A 3 -3.16 -2.57 0.98
N TYR A 4 -2.52 -2.14 -0.09
CA TYR A 4 -1.15 -2.52 -0.41
C TYR A 4 -0.18 -1.62 0.36
N THR A 5 0.53 -2.18 1.34
CA THR A 5 1.34 -1.39 2.28
C THR A 5 2.63 -2.08 2.70
N ALA A 6 3.54 -1.29 3.26
CA ALA A 6 4.80 -1.71 3.85
C ALA A 6 5.03 -0.96 5.17
N PRO A 7 5.89 -1.44 6.08
CA PRO A 7 6.15 -0.80 7.38
C PRO A 7 6.96 0.49 7.22
N THR A 8 6.32 1.52 6.68
CA THR A 8 6.86 2.86 6.45
C THR A 8 5.92 3.90 7.07
N PRO A 9 6.40 5.12 7.39
CA PRO A 9 5.54 6.17 7.94
C PRO A 9 4.34 6.51 7.05
N ASN A 10 4.47 6.41 5.73
CA ASN A 10 3.34 6.61 4.83
C ASN A 10 2.38 5.41 4.87
N GLY A 11 2.91 4.18 4.90
CA GLY A 11 2.14 2.95 5.06
C GLY A 11 1.15 3.00 6.23
N TRP A 12 1.60 3.57 7.35
CA TRP A 12 0.80 3.72 8.56
C TRP A 12 -0.31 4.78 8.45
N LYS A 13 -0.09 5.88 7.72
CA LYS A 13 -1.14 6.91 7.56
C LYS A 13 -2.41 6.33 6.96
N ALA A 14 -2.27 5.50 5.92
CA ALA A 14 -3.41 4.90 5.23
C ALA A 14 -4.16 3.90 6.13
N SER A 15 -3.44 3.02 6.85
CA SER A 15 -4.09 2.08 7.77
C SER A 15 -4.80 2.81 8.92
N VAL A 16 -4.15 3.79 9.55
CA VAL A 16 -4.79 4.61 10.60
C VAL A 16 -6.05 5.28 10.07
N THR A 17 -6.02 5.91 8.90
CA THR A 17 -7.24 6.52 8.33
C THR A 17 -8.35 5.51 8.09
N LEU A 18 -8.04 4.31 7.58
CA LEU A 18 -9.05 3.28 7.35
C LEU A 18 -9.67 2.77 8.66
N GLU A 19 -8.86 2.60 9.71
CA GLU A 19 -9.33 2.24 11.05
C GLU A 19 -10.20 3.34 11.67
N GLU A 20 -9.75 4.60 11.63
CA GLU A 20 -10.51 5.75 12.16
C GLU A 20 -11.86 5.95 11.47
N MET A 21 -11.96 5.57 10.19
CA MET A 21 -13.21 5.62 9.42
C MET A 21 -14.07 4.35 9.58
N GLY A 22 -13.58 3.30 10.27
CA GLY A 22 -14.28 2.03 10.44
C GLY A 22 -14.51 1.28 9.12
N LEU A 23 -13.66 1.49 8.12
CA LEU A 23 -13.81 0.86 6.81
C LEU A 23 -13.23 -0.56 6.85
N SER A 24 -13.92 -1.51 6.21
CA SER A 24 -13.41 -2.87 6.04
C SER A 24 -12.44 -2.94 4.86
N TYR A 25 -11.25 -3.50 5.08
CA TYR A 25 -10.23 -3.66 4.06
C TYR A 25 -9.38 -4.92 4.32
N GLU A 26 -8.75 -5.44 3.28
CA GLU A 26 -7.74 -6.50 3.40
C GLU A 26 -6.32 -5.91 3.27
N VAL A 27 -5.40 -6.35 4.11
CA VAL A 27 -4.00 -5.92 4.05
C VAL A 27 -3.21 -6.83 3.09
N LYS A 28 -2.56 -6.22 2.11
CA LYS A 28 -1.59 -6.86 1.22
C LYS A 28 -0.20 -6.27 1.49
N SER A 29 0.69 -7.06 2.07
CA SER A 29 2.06 -6.61 2.34
C SER A 29 2.88 -6.51 1.04
N VAL A 30 3.64 -5.43 0.89
CA VAL A 30 4.55 -5.22 -0.23
C VAL A 30 5.99 -5.21 0.27
N ASN A 31 6.83 -6.08 -0.26
CA ASN A 31 8.24 -6.16 0.07
C ASN A 31 9.05 -5.12 -0.73
N ILE A 32 9.17 -3.92 -0.16
CA ILE A 32 9.91 -2.81 -0.78
C ILE A 32 11.41 -3.10 -0.88
N ALA A 33 11.96 -3.87 0.06
CA ALA A 33 13.38 -4.25 0.07
C ALA A 33 13.72 -5.22 -1.07
N ALA A 34 12.78 -6.09 -1.45
CA ALA A 34 12.89 -6.96 -2.61
C ALA A 34 12.54 -6.27 -3.94
N GLY A 35 12.08 -5.01 -3.91
CA GLY A 35 11.72 -4.26 -5.11
C GLY A 35 10.35 -4.59 -5.69
N GLU A 36 9.44 -5.21 -4.93
CA GLU A 36 8.10 -5.60 -5.43
C GLU A 36 7.30 -4.41 -5.98
N GLN A 37 7.50 -3.22 -5.44
CA GLN A 37 6.90 -1.97 -5.91
C GLN A 37 7.33 -1.54 -7.33
N LYS A 38 8.35 -2.19 -7.88
CA LYS A 38 8.86 -1.98 -9.24
C LYS A 38 8.40 -3.05 -10.22
N THR A 39 7.70 -4.08 -9.75
CA THR A 39 7.16 -5.13 -10.61
C THR A 39 6.11 -4.55 -11.56
N SER A 40 5.96 -5.15 -12.74
CA SER A 40 5.00 -4.67 -13.74
C SER A 40 3.56 -4.74 -13.23
N GLU A 41 3.29 -5.73 -12.38
CA GLU A 41 2.04 -6.00 -11.70
C GLU A 41 1.72 -4.87 -10.72
N TYR A 42 2.67 -4.50 -9.88
CA TYR A 42 2.49 -3.38 -8.94
C TYR A 42 2.41 -2.04 -9.66
N LEU A 43 3.17 -1.82 -10.73
CA LEU A 43 3.15 -0.55 -11.48
C LEU A 43 1.83 -0.32 -12.24
N LYS A 44 1.10 -1.38 -12.60
CA LYS A 44 -0.28 -1.26 -13.13
C LYS A 44 -1.24 -0.69 -12.08
N LEU A 45 -1.01 -1.01 -10.81
CA LEU A 45 -1.76 -0.49 -9.68
C LEU A 45 -1.25 0.92 -9.30
N ASN A 46 0.05 1.08 -9.13
CA ASN A 46 0.70 2.33 -8.74
C ASN A 46 1.78 2.73 -9.74
N PRO A 47 1.47 3.52 -10.78
CA PRO A 47 2.45 3.92 -11.78
C PRO A 47 3.63 4.72 -11.21
N ASN A 48 3.47 5.34 -10.03
CA ASN A 48 4.54 6.07 -9.36
C ASN A 48 5.65 5.12 -8.88
N GLY A 49 5.31 3.89 -8.47
CA GLY A 49 6.28 2.87 -8.04
C GLY A 49 7.28 3.33 -6.96
N CYS A 50 6.93 4.32 -6.15
CA CYS A 50 7.86 4.94 -5.20
C CYS A 50 7.97 4.10 -3.91
N GLY A 51 9.17 3.98 -3.34
CA GLY A 51 9.47 3.19 -2.14
C GLY A 51 8.89 3.70 -0.82
N HIS A 52 7.89 4.60 -0.88
CA HIS A 52 7.20 5.15 0.29
C HIS A 52 5.71 4.78 0.28
N ALA A 53 5.36 3.64 -0.31
CA ALA A 53 4.00 3.36 -0.74
C ALA A 53 3.08 2.83 0.36
N SER A 54 1.94 3.51 0.49
CA SER A 54 0.65 2.93 0.82
C SER A 54 -0.26 3.24 -0.35
N LEU A 55 -0.87 2.22 -0.94
CA LEU A 55 -1.99 2.40 -1.87
C LEU A 55 -3.22 1.71 -1.31
N ALA A 56 -4.28 2.48 -1.15
CA ALA A 56 -5.62 1.97 -0.92
C ALA A 56 -6.36 1.98 -2.26
N PHE A 57 -6.81 0.82 -2.72
CA PHE A 57 -7.70 0.69 -3.87
C PHE A 57 -9.11 0.31 -3.40
N LEU A 58 -10.12 0.95 -4.02
CA LEU A 58 -11.55 0.64 -3.86
C LEU A 58 -11.85 -0.79 -4.31
#